data_AF-A0A1P8EEQ8-F1
#
_entry.id   AF-A0A1P8EEQ8-F1
#
_cell.length_a   1.000
_cell.length_b   1.000
_cell.length_c   1.000
_cell.angle_alpha   90.00
_cell.angle_beta   90.00
_cell.angle_gamma   90.00
#
_symmetry.space_group_name_H-M   'P 1'
#
loop_
_entity.id
_entity.type
_entity.pdbx_description
1 polymer ?
#
loop_
_entity_poly.entity_id
_entity_poly.type
_entity_poly.pdbx_seq_one_letter_code
_entity_poly.pdbx_strand_id
1 'polypeptide(L)'
;MNLDHLYPFGFRSTLFDRLAPEQEDLSGLSVQQLRESVARDLEDLLNSRIAKMDHVMDHYPLAQKSILQFGIIDFVGLSTANPMDREKICQSIEQSIAAHEPRLKQVKVEMLLDGHNMGALCLSIQAYLNIHPLYEPVVFDALLKPTTQQYVISAQS
;
A
#
# COMPACT_ATOMS: atom_id res chain seq x y z
N MET A 1 2.64 -23.72 -10.66
CA MET A 1 2.49 -24.51 -9.42
C MET A 1 1.42 -23.81 -8.60
N ASN A 2 0.34 -24.49 -8.20
CA ASN A 2 -0.75 -23.83 -7.48
C ASN A 2 -0.29 -23.53 -6.04
N LEU A 3 -0.22 -22.23 -5.68
CA LEU A 3 0.31 -21.78 -4.38
C LEU A 3 -0.63 -22.15 -3.22
N ASP A 4 -1.94 -22.24 -3.46
CA ASP A 4 -2.90 -22.62 -2.43
C ASP A 4 -2.68 -24.07 -1.94
N HIS A 5 -2.12 -24.96 -2.77
CA HIS A 5 -1.75 -26.32 -2.35
C HIS A 5 -0.58 -26.36 -1.35
N LEU A 6 0.24 -25.30 -1.27
CA LEU A 6 1.31 -25.19 -0.26
C LEU A 6 0.79 -24.69 1.10
N TYR A 7 -0.45 -24.18 1.14
CA TYR A 7 -1.08 -23.61 2.34
C TYR A 7 -2.42 -24.31 2.62
N PRO A 8 -2.42 -25.56 3.10
CA PRO A 8 -3.64 -26.34 3.32
C PRO A 8 -4.59 -25.72 4.36
N PHE A 9 -4.09 -24.80 5.19
CA PHE A 9 -4.86 -24.07 6.19
C PHE A 9 -5.05 -22.58 5.85
N GLY A 10 -4.57 -22.12 4.70
CA GLY A 10 -4.58 -20.71 4.28
C GLY A 10 -3.69 -19.79 5.12
N PHE A 11 -3.69 -18.50 4.78
CA PHE A 11 -2.97 -17.44 5.49
C PHE A 11 -3.82 -16.81 6.58
N ARG A 12 -3.18 -16.34 7.64
CA ARG A 12 -3.89 -15.68 8.73
C ARG A 12 -4.36 -14.29 8.30
N SER A 13 -5.64 -13.98 8.54
CA SER A 13 -6.19 -12.64 8.34
C SER A 13 -5.64 -11.61 9.33
N THR A 14 -5.87 -10.33 9.04
CA THR A 14 -5.40 -9.22 9.87
C THR A 14 -6.01 -9.27 11.28
N LEU A 15 -5.41 -8.55 12.23
CA LEU A 15 -6.01 -8.43 13.56
C LEU A 15 -7.38 -7.73 13.50
N PHE A 16 -7.53 -6.72 12.65
CA PHE A 16 -8.79 -5.99 12.48
C PHE A 16 -9.90 -6.88 11.92
N ASP A 17 -9.62 -7.67 10.88
CA ASP A 17 -10.57 -8.64 10.32
C ASP A 17 -11.03 -9.66 11.38
N ARG A 18 -10.10 -10.18 12.21
CA ARG A 18 -10.42 -11.15 13.28
C ARG A 18 -11.16 -10.56 14.48
N LEU A 19 -11.13 -9.25 14.65
CA LEU A 19 -11.89 -8.54 15.68
C LEU A 19 -13.26 -8.09 15.18
N ALA A 20 -13.51 -8.14 13.87
CA ALA A 20 -14.80 -7.80 13.31
C ALA A 20 -15.84 -8.89 13.66
N PRO A 21 -17.05 -8.51 14.11
CA PRO A 21 -18.05 -9.46 14.61
C PRO A 21 -18.65 -10.36 13.52
N GLU A 22 -18.36 -10.12 12.24
CA GLU A 22 -18.99 -10.78 11.09
C GLU A 22 -18.20 -11.97 10.51
N GLN A 23 -16.98 -12.25 10.98
CA GLN A 23 -16.18 -13.38 10.47
C GLN A 23 -16.12 -14.55 11.45
N GLU A 24 -17.04 -15.51 11.29
CA GLU A 24 -16.95 -16.85 11.89
C GLU A 24 -16.02 -17.80 11.10
N ASP A 25 -15.48 -17.37 9.96
CA ASP A 25 -14.58 -18.17 9.15
C ASP A 25 -13.18 -18.26 9.79
N LEU A 26 -12.98 -19.32 10.56
CA LEU A 26 -11.67 -19.78 11.07
C LEU A 26 -10.77 -20.35 9.96
N SER A 27 -11.23 -20.38 8.70
CA SER A 27 -10.44 -20.82 7.55
C SER A 27 -9.48 -19.71 7.12
N GLY A 28 -8.21 -20.06 6.87
CA GLY A 28 -7.23 -19.08 6.43
C GLY A 28 -7.53 -18.56 5.02
N LEU A 29 -7.03 -17.37 4.73
CA LEU A 29 -7.14 -16.70 3.44
C LEU A 29 -6.42 -17.49 2.35
N SER A 30 -7.00 -17.55 1.15
CA SER A 30 -6.25 -17.91 -0.06
C SER A 30 -5.21 -16.85 -0.41
N VAL A 31 -4.30 -17.16 -1.34
CA VAL A 31 -3.34 -16.15 -1.84
C VAL A 31 -4.07 -14.93 -2.41
N GLN A 32 -5.15 -15.14 -3.16
CA GLN A 32 -5.93 -14.05 -3.74
C GLN A 32 -6.58 -13.18 -2.67
N GLN A 33 -7.18 -13.80 -1.65
CA GLN A 33 -7.76 -13.06 -0.52
C GLN A 33 -6.70 -12.32 0.31
N LEU A 34 -5.49 -12.87 0.41
CA LEU A 34 -4.36 -12.17 1.03
C LEU A 34 -3.96 -10.93 0.22
N ARG A 35 -3.89 -11.03 -1.12
CA ARG A 35 -3.63 -9.87 -1.99
C ARG A 35 -4.72 -8.81 -1.83
N GLU A 36 -5.99 -9.20 -1.78
CA GLU A 36 -7.11 -8.28 -1.54
C GLU A 36 -7.07 -7.64 -0.13
N SER A 37 -6.67 -8.39 0.89
CA SER A 37 -6.41 -7.83 2.22
C SER A 37 -5.32 -6.77 2.17
N VAL A 38 -4.18 -7.05 1.51
CA VAL A 38 -3.11 -6.08 1.34
C VAL A 38 -3.57 -4.85 0.54
N ALA A 39 -4.39 -5.03 -0.50
CA ALA A 39 -4.94 -3.91 -1.26
C ALA A 39 -5.79 -2.98 -0.39
N ARG A 40 -6.63 -3.53 0.51
CA ARG A 40 -7.41 -2.75 1.49
C ARG A 40 -6.51 -1.96 2.44
N ASP A 41 -5.49 -2.62 3.00
CA ASP A 41 -4.55 -1.97 3.93
C ASP A 41 -3.71 -0.86 3.24
N LEU A 42 -3.34 -1.06 1.96
CA LEU A 42 -2.73 0.00 1.14
C LEU A 42 -3.70 1.16 0.89
N GLU A 43 -4.97 0.88 0.65
CA GLU A 43 -6.00 1.91 0.42
C GLU A 43 -6.16 2.80 1.66
N ASP A 44 -6.26 2.18 2.84
CA ASP A 44 -6.31 2.89 4.12
C ASP A 44 -5.05 3.74 4.37
N LEU A 45 -3.88 3.21 4.02
CA LEU A 45 -2.61 3.92 4.14
C LEU A 45 -2.55 5.14 3.20
N LEU A 46 -2.82 4.97 1.91
CA LEU A 46 -2.71 6.08 0.94
C LEU A 46 -3.80 7.15 1.13
N ASN A 47 -4.94 6.79 1.71
CA ASN A 47 -6.00 7.73 2.07
C ASN A 47 -5.79 8.42 3.42
N SER A 48 -4.83 7.97 4.22
CA SER A 48 -4.42 8.64 5.44
C SER A 48 -3.38 9.74 5.17
N ARG A 49 -3.35 10.77 6.02
CA ARG A 49 -2.41 11.90 5.91
C ARG A 49 -1.51 11.97 7.13
N ILE A 50 -0.22 12.14 6.87
CA ILE A 50 0.80 12.34 7.90
C ILE A 50 0.84 13.82 8.30
N ALA A 51 0.93 14.07 9.60
CA ALA A 51 1.21 15.41 10.12
C ALA A 51 2.66 15.81 9.81
N LYS A 52 2.87 17.00 9.27
CA LYS A 52 4.22 17.51 9.03
C LYS A 52 4.88 17.85 10.37
N MET A 53 5.78 17.00 10.83
CA MET A 53 6.48 17.14 12.11
C MET A 53 7.96 17.56 11.96
N ASP A 54 8.28 18.24 10.84
CA ASP A 54 9.60 18.76 10.46
C ASP A 54 10.77 17.91 10.99
N HIS A 55 11.79 18.54 11.59
CA HIS A 55 12.98 17.87 12.14
C HIS A 55 12.79 17.28 13.54
N VAL A 56 11.57 17.34 14.10
CA VAL A 56 11.32 16.79 15.43
C VAL A 56 11.46 15.27 15.38
N MET A 57 10.96 14.65 14.32
CA MET A 57 10.96 13.19 14.17
C MET A 57 12.34 12.59 14.00
N ASP A 58 13.32 13.34 13.50
CA ASP A 58 14.71 12.89 13.30
C ASP A 58 15.34 12.36 14.60
N HIS A 59 14.88 12.87 15.75
CA HIS A 59 15.37 12.49 17.08
C HIS A 59 14.66 11.25 17.66
N TYR A 60 13.58 10.77 17.02
CA TYR A 60 12.71 9.71 17.53
C TYR A 60 12.47 8.61 16.48
N PRO A 61 13.46 7.73 16.22
CA PRO A 61 13.37 6.72 15.16
C PRO A 61 12.26 5.69 15.36
N LEU A 62 11.83 5.43 16.61
CA LEU A 62 10.69 4.56 16.88
C LEU A 62 9.36 5.26 16.61
N ALA A 63 9.26 6.57 16.89
CA ALA A 63 8.07 7.36 16.56
C ALA A 63 7.90 7.47 15.03
N GLN A 64 9.02 7.55 14.29
CA GLN A 64 9.01 7.53 12.82
C GLN A 64 8.36 6.28 12.21
N LYS A 65 8.34 5.15 12.93
CA LYS A 65 7.74 3.88 12.47
C LYS A 65 6.43 3.56 13.18
N SER A 66 5.88 4.52 13.91
CA SER A 66 4.65 4.37 14.69
C SER A 66 3.44 4.88 13.91
N ILE A 67 2.26 4.71 14.48
CA ILE A 67 1.00 5.24 13.93
C ILE A 67 1.03 6.75 13.67
N LEU A 68 1.91 7.51 14.32
CA LEU A 68 2.08 8.96 14.09
C LEU A 68 2.51 9.28 12.65
N GLN A 69 3.19 8.36 11.98
CA GLN A 69 3.61 8.47 10.58
C GLN A 69 2.79 7.56 9.65
N PHE A 70 1.65 7.05 10.09
CA PHE A 70 0.77 6.26 9.24
C PHE A 70 0.04 7.16 8.24
N GLY A 71 0.36 7.00 6.95
CA GLY A 71 -0.29 7.71 5.85
C GLY A 71 0.69 8.15 4.79
N ILE A 72 0.32 9.16 4.00
CA ILE A 72 1.23 9.84 3.08
C ILE A 72 1.27 11.34 3.35
N ILE A 73 2.33 12.00 2.90
CA ILE A 73 2.39 13.47 2.96
C ILE A 73 1.36 14.09 2.01
N ASP A 74 0.95 15.31 2.30
CA ASP A 74 0.20 16.10 1.33
C ASP A 74 1.11 16.53 0.17
N PHE A 75 0.60 16.45 -1.06
CA PHE A 75 1.32 16.79 -2.28
C PHE A 75 0.93 18.18 -2.82
N VAL A 76 0.23 19.00 -2.04
CA VAL A 76 -0.06 20.40 -2.40
C VAL A 76 1.23 21.13 -2.78
N GLY A 77 1.23 21.73 -3.97
CA GLY A 77 2.36 22.47 -4.53
C GLY A 77 3.34 21.63 -5.36
N LEU A 78 3.16 20.30 -5.44
CA LEU A 78 3.91 19.43 -6.35
C LEU A 78 3.19 19.29 -7.68
N SER A 79 3.95 19.22 -8.78
CA SER A 79 3.40 19.03 -10.12
C SER A 79 3.68 17.64 -10.66
N THR A 80 2.65 16.89 -11.05
CA THR A 80 2.80 15.61 -11.74
C THR A 80 3.43 15.76 -13.14
N ALA A 81 3.46 16.97 -13.70
CA ALA A 81 4.18 17.27 -14.94
C ALA A 81 5.69 17.42 -14.72
N ASN A 82 6.13 17.73 -13.50
CA ASN A 82 7.54 17.87 -13.16
C ASN A 82 8.15 16.51 -12.76
N PRO A 83 9.13 15.97 -13.51
CA PRO A 83 9.74 14.67 -13.21
C PRO A 83 10.29 14.57 -11.78
N MET A 84 10.91 15.64 -11.27
CA MET A 84 11.48 15.66 -9.92
C MET A 84 10.41 15.57 -8.83
N ASP A 85 9.25 16.18 -9.06
CA ASP A 85 8.16 16.15 -8.09
C ASP A 85 7.42 14.80 -8.12
N ARG A 86 7.29 14.18 -9.30
CA ARG A 86 6.80 12.79 -9.40
C ARG A 86 7.67 11.83 -8.61
N GLU A 87 9.00 11.95 -8.75
CA GLU A 87 9.94 11.08 -8.04
C GLU A 87 9.79 11.23 -6.52
N LYS A 88 9.63 12.47 -6.01
CA LYS A 88 9.36 12.72 -4.60
C LYS A 88 8.06 12.07 -4.12
N ILE A 89 6.99 12.17 -4.91
CA ILE A 89 5.69 11.54 -4.62
C ILE A 89 5.88 10.02 -4.51
N CYS A 90 6.47 9.39 -5.53
CA CYS A 90 6.72 7.96 -5.56
C CYS A 90 7.59 7.51 -4.38
N GLN A 91 8.69 8.21 -4.10
CA GLN A 91 9.60 7.87 -2.99
C GLN A 91 8.91 7.99 -1.63
N SER A 92 8.08 9.03 -1.42
CA SER A 92 7.33 9.18 -0.17
C SER A 92 6.33 8.03 0.04
N ILE A 93 5.68 7.58 -1.03
CA ILE A 93 4.74 6.46 -0.98
C ILE A 93 5.50 5.15 -0.73
N GLU A 94 6.60 4.89 -1.44
CA GLU A 94 7.48 3.72 -1.22
C GLU A 94 7.90 3.61 0.24
N GLN A 95 8.36 4.72 0.84
CA GLN A 95 8.80 4.75 2.23
C GLN A 95 7.67 4.45 3.21
N SER A 96 6.48 5.02 2.98
CA SER A 96 5.33 4.78 3.85
C SER A 96 4.88 3.32 3.79
N ILE A 97 4.76 2.74 2.59
CA ILE A 97 4.40 1.33 2.42
C ILE A 97 5.44 0.43 3.08
N ALA A 98 6.73 0.68 2.86
CA ALA A 98 7.80 -0.12 3.46
C ALA A 98 7.80 -0.08 5.00
N ALA A 99 7.32 1.03 5.60
CA ALA A 99 7.22 1.19 7.04
C ALA A 99 5.96 0.52 7.64
N HIS A 100 4.83 0.56 6.94
CA HIS A 100 3.52 0.21 7.50
C HIS A 100 2.89 -1.06 6.91
N GLU A 101 3.36 -1.58 5.79
CA GLU A 101 2.90 -2.82 5.17
C GLU A 101 4.00 -3.90 5.16
N PRO A 102 4.27 -4.58 6.28
CA PRO A 102 5.39 -5.49 6.42
C PRO A 102 5.28 -6.77 5.57
N ARG A 103 4.08 -7.08 5.04
CA ARG A 103 3.88 -8.22 4.13
C ARG A 103 4.50 -7.95 2.76
N LEU A 104 4.70 -6.70 2.37
CA LEU A 104 5.37 -6.33 1.13
C LEU A 104 6.88 -6.11 1.35
N LYS A 105 7.70 -6.55 0.39
CA LYS A 105 9.15 -6.37 0.34
C LYS A 105 9.58 -5.81 -1.01
N GLN A 106 10.69 -5.08 -1.01
CA GLN A 106 11.28 -4.40 -2.18
C GLN A 106 10.21 -3.61 -2.97
N VAL A 107 9.47 -2.77 -2.25
CA VAL A 107 8.41 -1.95 -2.83
C VAL A 107 9.01 -0.92 -3.78
N LYS A 108 8.44 -0.83 -4.98
CA LYS A 108 8.72 0.17 -5.99
C LYS A 108 7.40 0.81 -6.43
N VAL A 109 7.35 2.13 -6.45
CA VAL A 109 6.17 2.88 -6.89
C VAL A 109 6.54 3.68 -8.13
N GLU A 110 5.71 3.56 -9.16
CA GLU A 110 5.87 4.27 -10.41
C GLU A 110 4.60 5.03 -10.75
N MET A 111 4.74 6.26 -11.22
CA MET A 111 3.63 7.05 -11.71
C MET A 111 3.39 6.75 -13.18
N LEU A 112 2.19 6.24 -13.50
CA LEU A 112 1.81 5.92 -14.87
C LEU A 112 1.38 7.20 -15.58
N LEU A 113 2.07 7.53 -16.67
CA LEU A 113 1.76 8.67 -17.51
C LEU A 113 0.73 8.24 -18.56
N ASP A 114 -0.54 8.17 -18.18
CA ASP A 114 -1.61 7.90 -19.13
C ASP A 114 -1.90 9.15 -19.97
N GLY A 115 -1.52 9.12 -21.25
CA GLY A 115 -1.86 10.17 -22.22
C GLY A 115 -3.37 10.34 -22.48
N HIS A 116 -4.21 9.44 -21.95
CA HIS A 116 -5.66 9.40 -22.17
C HIS A 116 -6.50 9.82 -20.95
N ASN A 117 -5.93 9.85 -19.74
CA ASN A 117 -6.63 10.23 -18.51
C ASN A 117 -6.12 11.59 -18.00
N MET A 118 -6.63 12.68 -18.59
CA MET A 118 -6.22 14.08 -18.31
C MET A 118 -6.57 14.61 -16.90
N GLY A 119 -6.61 13.77 -15.86
CA GLY A 119 -6.88 14.26 -14.51
C GLY A 119 -6.80 13.23 -13.38
N ALA A 120 -6.72 11.93 -13.68
CA ALA A 120 -6.53 10.91 -12.65
C ALA A 120 -5.04 10.59 -12.50
N LEU A 121 -4.54 10.62 -11.26
CA LEU A 121 -3.19 10.18 -10.95
C LEU A 121 -3.23 8.66 -10.78
N CYS A 122 -2.54 7.95 -11.69
CA CYS A 122 -2.37 6.51 -11.65
C CYS A 122 -0.97 6.16 -11.14
N LEU A 123 -0.88 5.26 -10.18
CA LEU A 123 0.39 4.71 -9.68
C LEU A 123 0.37 3.19 -9.83
N SER A 124 1.52 2.60 -10.11
CA SER A 124 1.76 1.16 -10.04
C SER A 124 2.70 0.87 -8.88
N ILE A 125 2.28 0.00 -7.98
CA ILE A 125 3.03 -0.43 -6.79
C ILE A 125 3.47 -1.87 -7.04
N GLN A 126 4.74 -2.06 -7.34
CA GLN A 126 5.37 -3.35 -7.56
C GLN A 126 6.09 -3.79 -6.29
N ALA A 127 5.88 -5.03 -5.85
CA ALA A 127 6.51 -5.55 -4.65
C ALA A 127 6.57 -7.08 -4.66
N TYR A 128 7.23 -7.63 -3.66
CA TYR A 128 7.15 -9.06 -3.33
C TYR A 128 6.32 -9.26 -2.08
N LEU A 129 5.23 -10.00 -2.20
CA LEU A 129 4.41 -10.45 -1.09
C LEU A 129 5.12 -11.59 -0.36
N ASN A 130 5.37 -11.41 0.93
CA ASN A 130 5.98 -12.40 1.80
C ASN A 130 4.95 -13.47 2.19
N ILE A 131 5.00 -14.60 1.50
CA ILE A 131 4.23 -15.80 1.78
C ILE A 131 5.18 -16.89 2.26
N HIS A 132 5.76 -16.70 3.46
CA HIS A 132 6.83 -17.54 4.00
C HIS A 132 6.58 -19.05 3.81
N PRO A 133 7.53 -19.81 3.21
CA PRO A 133 8.93 -19.45 2.98
C PRO A 133 9.22 -18.80 1.61
N LEU A 134 8.19 -18.49 0.82
CA LEU A 134 8.33 -17.94 -0.52
C LEU A 134 8.04 -16.43 -0.58
N TYR A 135 8.40 -15.85 -1.72
CA TYR A 135 8.05 -14.49 -2.09
C TYR A 135 7.32 -14.53 -3.43
N GLU A 136 6.15 -13.91 -3.48
CA GLU A 136 5.34 -13.83 -4.68
C GLU A 136 5.38 -12.41 -5.25
N PRO A 137 5.73 -12.22 -6.53
CA PRO A 137 5.64 -10.91 -7.16
C PRO A 137 4.18 -10.47 -7.24
N VAL A 138 3.91 -9.24 -6.80
CA VAL A 138 2.57 -8.65 -6.82
C VAL A 138 2.63 -7.22 -7.36
N VAL A 139 1.56 -6.83 -8.04
CA VAL A 139 1.38 -5.47 -8.55
C VAL A 139 0.03 -4.97 -8.10
N PHE A 140 0.01 -3.76 -7.55
CA PHE A 140 -1.21 -3.04 -7.19
C PHE A 140 -1.28 -1.75 -8.00
N ASP A 141 -2.43 -1.50 -8.62
CA ASP A 141 -2.71 -0.21 -9.24
C ASP A 141 -3.43 0.67 -8.23
N ALA A 142 -2.96 1.90 -8.09
CA ALA A 142 -3.57 2.92 -7.25
C ALA A 142 -4.07 4.07 -8.12
N LEU A 143 -5.40 4.28 -8.11
CA LEU A 143 -6.06 5.33 -8.87
C LEU A 143 -6.56 6.43 -7.92
N LEU A 144 -6.05 7.64 -8.06
CA LEU A 144 -6.60 8.80 -7.36
C LEU A 144 -7.86 9.27 -8.09
N LYS A 145 -9.02 9.11 -7.44
CA LYS A 145 -10.29 9.64 -7.95
C LYS A 145 -10.31 11.17 -7.82
N PRO A 146 -10.41 11.95 -8.92
CA PRO A 146 -10.34 13.41 -8.84
C PRO A 146 -11.45 14.06 -8.01
N THR A 147 -12.62 13.43 -7.99
CA THR A 147 -13.83 13.96 -7.33
C THR A 147 -13.79 13.79 -5.81
N THR A 148 -13.28 12.66 -5.32
CA THR A 148 -13.23 12.35 -3.88
C THR A 148 -11.86 12.60 -3.28
N GLN A 149 -10.82 12.77 -4.12
CA GLN A 149 -9.42 12.82 -3.72
C GLN A 149 -8.99 11.58 -2.91
N GLN A 150 -9.64 10.45 -3.17
CA GLN A 150 -9.32 9.17 -2.55
C GLN A 150 -8.62 8.26 -3.56
N TYR A 151 -7.59 7.59 -3.09
CA TYR A 151 -6.98 6.46 -3.79
C TYR A 151 -7.91 5.26 -3.72
N VAL A 152 -8.01 4.55 -4.83
CA VAL A 152 -8.60 3.22 -4.90
C VAL A 152 -7.54 2.24 -5.34
N ILE A 153 -7.40 1.13 -4.62
CA ILE A 153 -6.37 0.12 -4.86
C ILE A 153 -6.98 -1.12 -5.47
N SER A 154 -6.39 -1.62 -6.55
CA SER A 154 -6.73 -2.92 -7.14
C SER A 154 -5.49 -3.80 -7.25
N ALA A 155 -5.58 -5.02 -6.73
CA ALA A 155 -4.58 -6.06 -6.96
C ALA A 155 -4.71 -6.58 -8.39
N GLN A 156 -3.61 -6.65 -9.14
CA GLN A 156 -3.60 -7.35 -10.42
C GLN A 156 -3.62 -8.87 -10.20
N SER A 157 -4.44 -9.58 -10.99
CA SER A 157 -4.62 -11.03 -10.94
C SER A 157 -3.41 -11.79 -11.49
#